data_AF-A0A7Y4UI67-F1
#
_entry.id   AF-A0A7Y4UI67-F1
#
_cell.length_a   1.000
_cell.length_b   1.000
_cell.length_c   1.000
_cell.angle_alpha   90.00
_cell.angle_beta   90.00
_cell.angle_gamma   90.00
#
_symmetry.space_group_name_H-M   'P 1'
#
loop_
_entity.id
_entity.type
_entity.pdbx_description
1 polymer ?
#
loop_
_entity_poly.entity_id
_entity_poly.type
_entity_poly.pdbx_seq_one_letter_code
_entity_poly.pdbx_strand_id
1 'polypeptide(L)'
;VKEVCTVARAIENCAYVVSTNSGGYDGTAITVSATDGGSKIVNYEGLVLAKTGQGESMSATAEIDLAALRRFRLRPGMDNLIARQRFEAYAASYAQHHHYPANNFPETAAPERSHFIQTQRAVIDRLLKDGVLQN
;
A
#
# COMPACT_ATOMS: atom_id res chain seq x y z
N VAL A 1 8.81 1.89 4.56
CA VAL A 1 7.63 1.19 4.01
C VAL A 1 7.10 1.88 2.76
N LYS A 2 6.54 3.09 2.86
CA LYS A 2 5.90 3.83 1.75
C LYS A 2 6.69 3.80 0.42
N GLU A 3 7.98 4.15 0.45
CA GLU A 3 8.83 4.21 -0.75
C GLU A 3 8.90 2.91 -1.54
N VAL A 4 9.33 1.85 -0.86
CA VAL A 4 9.52 0.52 -1.48
C VAL A 4 8.17 -0.07 -1.87
N CYS A 5 7.12 0.14 -1.06
CA CYS A 5 5.79 -0.39 -1.36
C CYS A 5 5.24 0.19 -2.66
N THR A 6 5.37 1.50 -2.93
CA THR A 6 4.89 2.09 -4.19
C THR A 6 5.54 1.42 -5.41
N VAL A 7 6.86 1.22 -5.36
CA VAL A 7 7.62 0.57 -6.44
C VAL A 7 7.21 -0.90 -6.59
N ALA A 8 7.10 -1.63 -5.48
CA ALA A 8 6.66 -3.03 -5.49
C ALA A 8 5.26 -3.18 -6.09
N ARG A 9 4.31 -2.30 -5.70
CA ARG A 9 2.95 -2.30 -6.26
C ARG A 9 2.94 -2.01 -7.77
N ALA A 10 3.81 -1.12 -8.25
CA ALA A 10 3.93 -0.83 -9.67
C ALA A 10 4.41 -2.05 -10.47
N ILE A 11 5.45 -2.73 -9.97
CA ILE A 11 6.03 -3.92 -10.61
C ILE A 11 5.03 -5.09 -10.59
N GLU A 12 4.49 -5.45 -9.42
CA GLU A 12 3.67 -6.67 -9.28
C GLU A 12 2.35 -6.60 -10.07
N ASN A 13 1.81 -5.38 -10.26
CA ASN A 13 0.59 -5.14 -11.02
C ASN A 13 0.88 -4.74 -12.47
N CYS A 14 2.17 -4.68 -12.86
CA CYS A 14 2.66 -4.14 -14.12
C CYS A 14 1.89 -2.86 -14.50
N ALA A 15 1.93 -1.84 -13.63
CA ALA A 15 1.11 -0.64 -13.75
C ALA A 15 1.89 0.62 -13.43
N TYR A 16 1.49 1.74 -14.03
CA TYR A 16 1.87 3.05 -13.50
C TYR A 16 1.21 3.27 -12.14
N VAL A 17 1.97 3.74 -11.16
CA VAL A 17 1.44 4.11 -9.84
C VAL A 17 1.71 5.58 -9.61
N VAL A 18 0.63 6.35 -9.44
CA VAL A 18 0.67 7.73 -8.98
C VAL A 18 0.34 7.73 -7.50
N SER A 19 1.35 8.01 -6.67
CA SER A 19 1.19 8.09 -5.23
C SER A 19 1.25 9.55 -4.81
N THR A 20 0.18 10.02 -4.20
CA THR A 20 0.06 11.38 -3.67
C THR A 20 0.14 11.36 -2.16
N ASN A 21 0.72 12.40 -1.60
CA ASN A 21 0.75 12.65 -0.18
C ASN A 21 0.43 14.11 0.11
N SER A 22 0.06 14.40 1.34
CA SER A 22 -0.12 15.78 1.79
C SER A 22 1.21 16.54 1.82
N GLY A 23 1.12 17.86 1.72
CA GLY A 23 2.13 18.75 2.28
C GLY A 23 2.05 18.75 3.81
N GLY A 24 2.79 19.64 4.45
CA GLY A 24 2.67 19.85 5.89
C GLY A 24 1.27 20.38 6.23
N TYR A 25 0.69 19.92 7.33
CA TYR A 25 -0.58 20.44 7.83
C TYR A 25 -0.50 20.70 9.34
N ASP A 26 -1.09 21.81 9.78
CA ASP A 26 -1.12 22.22 11.18
C ASP A 26 -2.46 21.88 11.85
N GLY A 27 -2.64 22.32 13.10
CA GLY A 27 -3.91 22.15 13.82
C GLY A 27 -4.18 20.75 14.38
N THR A 28 -3.16 19.88 14.44
CA THR A 28 -3.29 18.54 15.06
C THR A 28 -2.22 18.27 16.11
N ALA A 29 -2.37 17.18 16.85
CA ALA A 29 -1.39 16.72 17.82
C ALA A 29 -0.10 16.13 17.19
N ILE A 30 -0.04 16.03 15.86
CA ILE A 30 1.09 15.49 15.10
C ILE A 30 1.94 16.66 14.60
N THR A 31 3.26 16.48 14.50
CA THR A 31 4.14 17.53 13.97
C THR A 31 3.82 17.85 12.51
N VAL A 32 3.94 19.12 12.11
CA VAL A 32 3.48 19.62 10.80
C VAL A 32 4.01 18.80 9.63
N SER A 33 5.28 18.41 9.67
CA SER A 33 5.93 17.64 8.60
C SER A 33 5.96 16.12 8.82
N ALA A 34 5.36 15.58 9.89
CA ALA A 34 5.49 14.15 10.19
C ALA A 34 4.89 13.23 9.11
N THR A 35 4.02 13.78 8.26
CA THR A 35 3.32 13.02 7.22
C THR A 35 3.49 13.64 5.83
N ASP A 36 4.37 14.62 5.66
CA ASP A 36 4.45 15.35 4.39
C ASP A 36 5.31 14.64 3.32
N GLY A 37 5.10 15.03 2.06
CA GLY A 37 6.04 14.79 0.97
C GLY A 37 6.10 13.36 0.43
N GLY A 38 7.07 13.11 -0.46
CA GLY A 38 7.26 11.79 -1.06
C GLY A 38 6.12 11.33 -1.98
N SER A 39 5.38 12.27 -2.56
CA SER A 39 4.53 12.01 -3.73
C SER A 39 5.41 11.58 -4.90
N LYS A 40 4.95 10.66 -5.75
CA LYS A 40 5.75 10.16 -6.88
C LYS A 40 4.91 9.50 -7.96
N ILE A 41 5.53 9.39 -9.13
CA ILE A 41 5.03 8.62 -10.26
C ILE A 41 6.06 7.51 -10.54
N VAL A 42 5.59 6.26 -10.55
CA VAL A 42 6.42 5.08 -10.84
C VAL A 42 5.87 4.38 -12.08
N ASN A 43 6.73 3.99 -13.01
CA ASN A 43 6.31 3.21 -14.18
C ASN A 43 6.10 1.73 -13.83
N TYR A 44 5.54 0.99 -14.79
CA TYR A 44 5.23 -0.44 -14.66
C TYR A 44 6.46 -1.37 -14.55
N GLU A 45 7.67 -0.85 -14.73
CA GLU A 45 8.95 -1.55 -14.52
C GLU A 45 9.58 -1.19 -13.15
N GLY A 46 8.95 -0.31 -12.38
CA GLY A 46 9.44 0.16 -11.08
C GLY A 46 10.36 1.39 -11.13
N LEU A 47 10.53 2.00 -12.30
CA LEU A 47 11.30 3.25 -12.45
C LEU A 47 10.52 4.42 -11.86
N VAL A 48 11.13 5.16 -10.94
CA VAL A 48 10.57 6.40 -10.40
C VAL A 48 10.77 7.52 -11.42
N LEU A 49 9.69 7.95 -12.06
CA LEU A 49 9.70 8.98 -13.09
C LEU A 49 9.77 10.39 -12.50
N ALA A 50 9.10 10.60 -11.37
CA ALA A 50 9.13 11.85 -10.64
C ALA A 50 8.87 11.61 -9.16
N LYS A 51 9.44 12.44 -8.28
CA LYS A 51 9.24 12.36 -6.83
C LYS A 51 9.41 13.74 -6.18
N THR A 52 8.51 14.08 -5.27
CA THR A 52 8.63 15.28 -4.44
C THR A 52 9.48 15.03 -3.20
N GLY A 53 10.14 16.08 -2.72
CA GLY A 53 10.77 16.13 -1.40
C GLY A 53 9.74 16.27 -0.27
N GLN A 54 10.21 16.76 0.88
CA GLN A 54 9.35 17.20 1.98
C GLN A 54 8.73 18.57 1.68
N GLY A 55 7.65 18.89 2.38
CA GLY A 55 6.92 20.15 2.26
C GLY A 55 5.91 20.21 1.09
N GLU A 56 5.32 21.39 0.92
CA GLU A 56 4.37 21.67 -0.15
C GLU A 56 5.06 21.64 -1.52
N SER A 57 4.46 20.92 -2.47
CA SER A 57 5.07 20.75 -3.78
C SER A 57 4.06 20.33 -4.84
N MET A 58 4.26 20.80 -6.07
CA MET A 58 3.60 20.31 -7.28
C MET A 58 4.60 19.69 -8.27
N SER A 59 5.81 19.33 -7.82
CA SER A 59 6.93 19.03 -8.72
C SER A 59 6.98 17.59 -9.24
N ALA A 60 6.12 16.68 -8.76
CA ALA A 60 6.07 15.30 -9.26
C ALA A 60 5.23 15.20 -10.55
N THR A 61 5.80 15.64 -11.66
CA THR A 61 5.17 15.59 -12.99
C THR A 61 5.95 14.65 -13.90
N ALA A 62 5.24 13.79 -14.64
CA ALA A 62 5.82 12.89 -15.64
C ALA A 62 4.80 12.53 -16.71
N GLU A 63 5.29 12.11 -17.88
CA GLU A 63 4.47 11.55 -18.95
C GLU A 63 4.09 10.08 -18.67
N ILE A 64 2.89 9.69 -19.09
CA ILE A 64 2.37 8.33 -18.97
C ILE A 64 2.10 7.79 -20.38
N ASP A 65 2.99 6.91 -20.88
CA ASP A 65 2.78 6.22 -22.16
C ASP A 65 1.99 4.91 -21.95
N LEU A 66 0.68 5.01 -22.13
CA LEU A 66 -0.22 3.86 -22.06
C LEU A 66 0.00 2.85 -23.19
N ALA A 67 0.50 3.28 -24.35
CA ALA A 67 0.80 2.38 -25.45
C ALA A 67 2.03 1.51 -25.11
N ALA A 68 3.06 2.08 -24.49
CA ALA A 68 4.21 1.34 -23.98
C ALA A 68 3.79 0.31 -22.93
N LEU A 69 2.94 0.70 -21.98
CA LEU A 69 2.40 -0.22 -20.98
C LEU A 69 1.65 -1.40 -21.63
N ARG A 70 0.80 -1.13 -22.62
CA ARG A 70 0.06 -2.19 -23.34
C ARG A 70 1.02 -3.12 -24.08
N ARG A 71 2.05 -2.58 -24.75
CA ARG A 71 3.10 -3.39 -25.40
C ARG A 71 3.85 -4.25 -24.38
N PHE A 72 4.20 -3.70 -23.23
CA PHE A 72 4.87 -4.43 -22.14
C PHE A 72 4.05 -5.64 -21.68
N ARG A 73 2.76 -5.45 -21.41
CA ARG A 73 1.85 -6.51 -20.95
C ARG A 73 1.59 -7.62 -21.99
N LEU A 74 1.88 -7.37 -23.27
CA LEU A 74 1.78 -8.36 -24.34
C LEU A 74 3.08 -9.14 -24.59
N ARG A 75 4.22 -8.70 -24.05
CA ARG A 75 5.48 -9.45 -24.17
C ARG A 75 5.49 -10.66 -23.23
N PRO A 76 5.82 -11.86 -23.73
CA PRO A 76 6.26 -12.95 -22.87
C PRO A 76 7.54 -12.56 -22.12
N GLY A 77 7.58 -12.78 -20.81
CA GLY A 77 8.72 -12.41 -19.99
C GLY A 77 8.54 -12.80 -18.53
N MET A 78 9.64 -12.84 -17.77
CA MET A 78 9.59 -13.05 -16.32
C MET A 78 9.01 -11.82 -15.60
N ASP A 79 9.23 -10.64 -16.18
CA ASP A 79 8.77 -9.32 -15.76
C ASP A 79 7.27 -9.09 -15.98
N ASN A 80 6.64 -9.88 -16.86
CA ASN A 80 5.19 -9.84 -17.09
C ASN A 80 4.43 -10.59 -15.99
N LEU A 81 4.41 -10.01 -14.79
CA LEU A 81 3.83 -10.64 -13.60
C LEU A 81 2.32 -10.83 -13.72
N ILE A 82 1.60 -9.92 -14.40
CA ILE A 82 0.15 -10.07 -14.61
C ILE A 82 -0.20 -11.33 -15.40
N ALA A 83 0.61 -11.71 -16.39
CA ALA A 83 0.42 -12.95 -17.15
C ALA A 83 0.81 -14.21 -16.36
N ARG A 84 1.43 -14.05 -15.19
CA ARG A 84 1.99 -15.14 -14.36
C ARG A 84 1.28 -15.29 -13.02
N GLN A 85 0.29 -14.45 -12.72
CA GLN A 85 -0.47 -14.53 -11.47
C GLN A 85 -1.28 -15.83 -11.41
N ARG A 86 -1.18 -16.52 -10.27
CA ARG A 86 -1.90 -17.76 -9.96
C ARG A 86 -2.92 -17.48 -8.87
N PHE A 87 -3.98 -16.75 -9.21
CA PHE A 87 -4.98 -16.31 -8.22
C PHE A 87 -5.63 -17.48 -7.47
N GLU A 88 -5.75 -18.64 -8.12
CA GLU A 88 -6.25 -19.88 -7.55
C GLU A 88 -5.43 -20.38 -6.34
N ALA A 89 -4.13 -20.08 -6.27
CA ALA A 89 -3.28 -20.45 -5.15
C ALA A 89 -3.60 -19.66 -3.87
N TYR A 90 -4.20 -18.47 -4.01
CA TYR A 90 -4.48 -17.56 -2.89
C TYR A 90 -5.96 -17.50 -2.53
N ALA A 91 -6.85 -17.77 -3.48
CA ALA A 91 -8.30 -17.58 -3.34
C ALA A 91 -8.89 -18.30 -2.12
N ALA A 92 -8.58 -19.60 -1.94
CA ALA A 92 -9.08 -20.37 -0.81
C ALA A 92 -8.57 -19.82 0.54
N SER A 93 -7.28 -19.47 0.62
CA SER A 93 -6.69 -18.89 1.83
C SER A 93 -7.35 -17.57 2.19
N TYR A 94 -7.54 -16.67 1.21
CA TYR A 94 -8.17 -15.35 1.44
C TYR A 94 -9.65 -15.48 1.84
N ALA A 95 -10.34 -16.50 1.35
CA ALA A 95 -11.73 -16.78 1.73
C ALA A 95 -11.87 -17.36 3.15
N GLN A 96 -10.83 -18.03 3.66
CA GLN A 96 -10.88 -18.78 4.92
C GLN A 96 -10.26 -18.05 6.11
N HIS A 97 -9.40 -17.05 5.88
CA HIS A 97 -8.66 -16.37 6.95
C HIS A 97 -9.09 -14.92 7.13
N HIS A 98 -9.35 -14.55 8.39
CA HIS A 98 -9.68 -13.17 8.78
C HIS A 98 -8.85 -12.76 9.99
N HIS A 99 -7.78 -11.99 9.77
CA HIS A 99 -6.84 -11.58 10.83
C HIS A 99 -7.35 -10.39 11.64
N TYR A 100 -7.71 -9.28 11.00
CA TYR A 100 -8.24 -8.11 11.70
C TYR A 100 -9.77 -8.13 11.63
N PRO A 101 -10.49 -7.90 12.75
CA PRO A 101 -11.95 -7.96 12.74
C PRO A 101 -12.54 -6.81 11.91
N ALA A 102 -13.55 -7.13 11.10
CA ALA A 102 -14.36 -6.13 10.41
C ALA A 102 -15.38 -5.50 11.39
N ASN A 103 -15.78 -4.26 11.12
CA ASN A 103 -16.88 -3.57 11.81
C ASN A 103 -16.76 -3.56 13.35
N ASN A 104 -15.55 -3.36 13.89
CA ASN A 104 -15.30 -3.44 15.32
C ASN A 104 -15.41 -2.08 16.05
N PHE A 105 -15.81 -1.01 15.36
CA PHE A 105 -15.95 0.30 15.99
C PHE A 105 -17.26 0.39 16.79
N PRO A 106 -17.28 1.12 17.93
CA PRO A 106 -18.51 1.39 18.65
C PRO A 106 -19.49 2.19 17.76
N GLU A 107 -20.76 1.81 17.74
CA GLU A 107 -21.77 2.48 16.91
C GLU A 107 -22.07 3.92 17.35
N THR A 108 -21.89 4.21 18.64
CA THR A 108 -22.38 5.45 19.27
C THR A 108 -21.27 6.36 19.79
N ALA A 109 -20.00 5.97 19.64
CA ALA A 109 -18.88 6.73 20.19
C ALA A 109 -17.60 6.55 19.36
N ALA A 110 -16.75 7.59 19.34
CA ALA A 110 -15.42 7.47 18.80
C ALA A 110 -14.59 6.46 19.62
N PRO A 111 -13.83 5.55 18.98
CA PRO A 111 -13.01 4.60 19.70
C PRO A 111 -11.85 5.30 20.41
N GLU A 112 -11.68 4.99 21.69
CA GLU A 112 -10.51 5.38 22.47
C GLU A 112 -9.23 4.73 21.90
N ARG A 113 -8.06 5.36 22.10
CA ARG A 113 -6.77 4.81 21.63
C ARG A 113 -6.54 3.37 22.10
N SER A 114 -7.02 3.02 23.29
CA SER A 114 -6.95 1.67 23.87
C SER A 114 -7.65 0.61 23.01
N HIS A 115 -8.74 0.96 22.32
CA HIS A 115 -9.48 0.05 21.45
C HIS A 115 -8.58 -0.55 20.36
N PHE A 116 -7.77 0.29 19.69
CA PHE A 116 -6.88 -0.14 18.62
C PHE A 116 -5.77 -1.06 19.11
N ILE A 117 -5.15 -0.70 20.25
CA ILE A 117 -4.07 -1.48 20.86
C ILE A 117 -4.60 -2.84 21.32
N GLN A 118 -5.75 -2.87 22.00
CA GLN A 118 -6.36 -4.10 22.48
C GLN A 118 -6.82 -4.99 21.32
N THR A 119 -7.41 -4.41 20.27
CA THR A 119 -7.77 -5.16 19.06
C THR A 119 -6.53 -5.82 18.44
N GLN A 120 -5.45 -5.05 18.24
CA GLN A 120 -4.25 -5.59 17.64
C GLN A 120 -3.60 -6.68 18.50
N ARG A 121 -3.58 -6.51 19.83
CA ARG A 121 -3.11 -7.55 20.76
C ARG A 121 -3.95 -8.82 20.66
N ALA A 122 -5.27 -8.71 20.70
CA ALA A 122 -6.16 -9.87 20.58
C ALA A 122 -5.98 -10.61 19.23
N VAL A 123 -5.71 -9.87 18.15
CA VAL A 123 -5.35 -10.47 16.86
C VAL A 123 -4.04 -11.24 16.95
N ILE A 124 -2.98 -10.62 17.50
CA ILE A 124 -1.67 -11.28 17.65
C ILE A 124 -1.79 -12.54 18.52
N ASP A 125 -2.48 -12.46 19.66
CA ASP A 125 -2.69 -13.59 20.57
C ASP A 125 -3.42 -14.76 19.89
N ARG A 126 -4.45 -14.45 19.09
CA ARG A 126 -5.14 -15.47 18.29
C ARG A 126 -4.21 -16.09 17.25
N LEU A 127 -3.39 -15.29 16.55
CA LEU A 127 -2.46 -15.82 15.55
C LEU A 127 -1.32 -16.64 16.14
N LEU A 128 -0.90 -16.35 17.37
CA LEU A 128 0.00 -17.22 18.14
C LEU A 128 -0.71 -18.54 18.50
N LYS A 129 -1.96 -18.48 18.98
CA LYS A 129 -2.76 -19.67 19.29
C LYS A 129 -3.01 -20.57 18.08
N ASP A 130 -3.25 -19.97 16.92
CA ASP A 130 -3.49 -20.67 15.65
C ASP A 130 -2.17 -21.16 15.00
N GLY A 131 -1.01 -20.85 15.58
CA GLY A 131 0.31 -21.25 15.09
C GLY A 131 0.79 -20.51 13.84
N VAL A 132 0.08 -19.44 13.44
CA VAL A 132 0.46 -18.57 12.31
C VAL A 132 1.67 -17.71 12.66
N LEU A 133 1.72 -17.20 13.90
CA LEU A 133 2.89 -16.52 14.47
C LEU A 133 3.58 -17.47 15.46
N GLN A 134 4.88 -17.28 15.65
CA GLN A 134 5.72 -18.03 16.59
C GLN A 134 6.66 -17.06 17.32
N ASN A 135 7.04 -17.42 18.55
CA ASN A 135 8.00 -16.68 19.37
C ASN A 135 9.44 -17.15 19.16
#